data_AF-A0A815BJY2-F1
#
_entry.id   AF-A0A815BJY2-F1
#
_cell.length_a   1.000
_cell.length_b   1.000
_cell.length_c   1.000
_cell.angle_alpha   90.00
_cell.angle_beta   90.00
_cell.angle_gamma   90.00
#
_symmetry.space_group_name_H-M   'P 1'
#
loop_
_entity.id
_entity.type
_entity.pdbx_description
1 polymer ?
#
loop_
_entity_poly.entity_id
_entity_poly.type
_entity_poly.pdbx_seq_one_letter_code
_entity_poly.pdbx_strand_id
1 'polypeptide(L)'
;MFDNQLYEQIDGVSIGGPLAGIIADIFMAHLEESLHDRLYNNGVRFWRRYVDDTFTLIKQDASVDNILVLLNSFHPSTEFTFEIEESNTLPFLDVSIMRTDFTYDTTIFRKNTFTGLIMKWDSYVPISYKRSVISGMIHRAINICSTYSLLHEELNIIRKIAQSNGYPSSFIEILIGIKTSKWYSKSDKCVDTDTDKKKKRLFIEVPFVENSTRMFKNDLRKFTTKIRSDSQLTIIEKPPISVQNFFDFKDKIPNYLKSDVIYNVKCKDCSSQYMGKTKRQACRRLYEHGLPKDTYSSQSSQSLSNVNSFSMTTAAQSVKTARIAKTKATQKITEQVKLMNAFDRKILKEIDNYSDIKDVKSALQKHVEDTSHSIDWENWRIMNRDKVEYRLLVKESLLIASFNPDLNRTVRSVPLIVFPDGLSQRKSKRNIDPGG
;
A
#
# COMPACT_ATOMS: atom_id res chain seq x y z
N MET A 1 -9.05 -4.25 -12.87
CA MET A 1 -9.08 -3.70 -14.23
C MET A 1 -7.74 -3.99 -14.83
N PHE A 2 -7.73 -4.63 -15.99
CA PHE A 2 -6.55 -5.00 -16.76
C PHE A 2 -6.92 -4.82 -18.24
N ASP A 3 -6.06 -4.22 -19.06
CA ASP A 3 -6.36 -3.88 -20.47
C ASP A 3 -7.71 -3.18 -20.67
N ASN A 4 -8.03 -2.21 -19.81
CA ASN A 4 -9.31 -1.48 -19.78
C ASN A 4 -10.57 -2.34 -19.58
N GLN A 5 -10.43 -3.61 -19.17
CA GLN A 5 -11.54 -4.50 -18.86
C GLN A 5 -11.62 -4.76 -17.34
N LEU A 6 -12.85 -4.84 -16.82
CA LEU A 6 -13.11 -5.25 -15.45
C LEU A 6 -13.14 -6.78 -15.36
N TYR A 7 -12.35 -7.32 -14.43
CA TYR A 7 -12.32 -8.75 -14.12
C TYR A 7 -12.79 -8.95 -12.70
N GLU A 8 -13.63 -9.97 -12.50
CA GLU A 8 -14.02 -10.48 -11.20
C GLU A 8 -13.15 -11.67 -10.84
N GLN A 9 -12.68 -11.72 -9.59
CA GLN A 9 -11.99 -12.90 -9.09
C GLN A 9 -13.04 -13.96 -8.72
N ILE A 10 -13.00 -15.07 -9.44
CA ILE A 10 -13.97 -16.17 -9.29
C ILE A 10 -13.49 -17.29 -8.37
N ASP A 11 -12.19 -17.35 -8.09
CA ASP A 11 -11.57 -18.39 -7.26
C ASP A 11 -10.42 -17.81 -6.42
N GLY A 12 -10.28 -18.33 -5.20
CA GLY A 12 -9.33 -17.84 -4.19
C GLY A 12 -9.61 -16.43 -3.69
N VAL A 13 -8.67 -15.90 -2.91
CA VAL A 13 -8.74 -14.54 -2.37
C VAL A 13 -7.73 -13.64 -3.07
N SER A 14 -8.07 -12.36 -3.27
CA SER A 14 -7.21 -11.43 -4.00
C SER A 14 -5.91 -11.17 -3.26
N ILE A 15 -4.77 -11.50 -3.87
CA ILE A 15 -3.46 -11.18 -3.29
C ILE A 15 -3.33 -9.66 -3.13
N GLY A 16 -2.93 -9.23 -1.93
CA GLY A 16 -2.81 -7.80 -1.59
C GLY A 16 -4.13 -7.13 -1.18
N GLY A 17 -5.23 -7.87 -1.10
CA GLY A 17 -6.47 -7.39 -0.47
C GLY A 17 -6.28 -7.20 1.04
N PRO A 18 -6.86 -6.17 1.68
CA PRO A 18 -6.66 -5.89 3.10
C PRO A 18 -7.17 -7.01 4.03
N LEU A 19 -8.14 -7.79 3.57
CA LEU A 19 -8.70 -8.93 4.31
C LEU A 19 -8.13 -10.29 3.86
N ALA A 20 -7.33 -10.30 2.79
CA ALA A 20 -6.94 -11.54 2.14
C ALA A 20 -6.12 -12.45 3.05
N GLY A 21 -5.13 -11.88 3.75
CA GLY A 21 -4.30 -12.63 4.69
C GLY A 21 -5.11 -13.24 5.83
N ILE A 22 -6.08 -12.49 6.39
CA ILE A 22 -6.92 -12.97 7.50
C ILE A 22 -7.81 -14.13 7.03
N ILE A 23 -8.43 -14.02 5.86
CA ILE A 23 -9.30 -15.07 5.32
C ILE A 23 -8.49 -16.33 5.02
N ALA A 24 -7.31 -16.18 4.43
CA ALA A 24 -6.39 -17.30 4.19
C ALA A 24 -5.97 -17.98 5.50
N ASP A 25 -5.61 -17.20 6.53
CA ASP A 25 -5.24 -17.74 7.84
C ASP A 25 -6.39 -18.51 8.51
N ILE A 26 -7.63 -18.02 8.41
CA ILE A 26 -8.81 -18.72 8.94
C ILE A 26 -9.02 -20.04 8.22
N PHE A 27 -8.91 -20.06 6.89
CA PHE A 27 -9.03 -21.28 6.10
C PHE A 27 -7.96 -22.31 6.47
N MET A 28 -6.70 -21.88 6.59
CA MET A 28 -5.60 -22.75 6.99
C MET A 28 -5.75 -23.24 8.43
N ALA A 29 -6.22 -22.40 9.36
CA ALA A 29 -6.51 -22.82 10.72
C ALA A 29 -7.61 -23.90 10.77
N HIS A 30 -8.65 -23.77 9.95
CA HIS A 30 -9.70 -24.78 9.83
C HIS A 30 -9.16 -26.11 9.28
N LEU A 31 -8.25 -26.07 8.29
CA LEU A 31 -7.56 -27.25 7.79
C LEU A 31 -6.75 -27.93 8.89
N GLU A 32 -5.96 -27.15 9.64
CA GLU A 32 -5.11 -27.63 10.73
C GLU A 32 -5.92 -28.30 11.84
N GLU A 33 -7.05 -27.70 12.23
CA GLU A 33 -7.96 -28.25 13.23
C GLU A 33 -8.63 -29.54 12.74
N SER A 34 -9.11 -29.54 11.49
CA SER A 34 -9.81 -30.68 10.90
C SER A 34 -8.91 -31.91 10.72
N LEU A 35 -7.62 -31.69 10.43
CA LEU A 35 -6.65 -32.77 10.21
C LEU A 35 -5.84 -33.11 11.45
N HIS A 36 -6.01 -32.41 12.57
CA HIS A 36 -5.15 -32.51 13.75
C HIS A 36 -4.91 -33.95 14.22
N ASP A 37 -5.98 -34.68 14.52
CA ASP A 37 -5.89 -36.05 15.03
C ASP A 37 -5.27 -37.00 13.99
N ARG A 38 -5.61 -36.81 12.72
CA ARG A 38 -5.07 -37.64 11.61
C ARG A 38 -3.58 -37.38 11.44
N LEU A 39 -3.13 -36.13 11.49
CA LEU A 39 -1.71 -35.77 11.42
C LEU A 39 -0.94 -36.33 12.61
N TYR A 40 -1.49 -36.21 13.82
CA TYR A 40 -0.87 -36.77 15.03
C TYR A 40 -0.71 -38.28 14.95
N ASN A 41 -1.76 -38.97 14.49
CA ASN A 41 -1.75 -40.43 14.31
C ASN A 41 -0.77 -40.89 13.22
N ASN A 42 -0.53 -40.05 12.20
CA ASN A 42 0.49 -40.29 11.18
C ASN A 42 1.90 -39.86 11.59
N GLY A 43 2.13 -39.52 12.87
CA GLY A 43 3.47 -39.32 13.42
C GLY A 43 3.96 -37.88 13.48
N VAL A 44 3.11 -36.89 13.17
CA VAL A 44 3.42 -35.47 13.43
C VAL A 44 3.43 -35.23 14.94
N ARG A 45 4.51 -34.64 15.46
CA ARG A 45 4.69 -34.32 16.89
C ARG A 45 4.72 -32.84 17.18
N PHE A 46 5.12 -32.03 16.20
CA PHE A 46 5.14 -30.59 16.31
C PHE A 46 4.67 -29.98 15.00
N TRP A 47 3.89 -28.92 15.11
CA TRP A 47 3.38 -28.15 13.98
C TRP A 47 3.33 -26.67 14.33
N ARG A 48 4.00 -25.86 13.53
CA ARG A 48 3.93 -24.39 13.59
C ARG A 48 3.84 -23.84 12.18
N ARG A 49 2.93 -22.90 11.98
CA ARG A 49 2.73 -22.23 10.69
C ARG A 49 3.05 -20.74 10.81
N TYR A 50 3.67 -20.20 9.78
CA TYR A 50 3.84 -18.78 9.56
C TYR A 50 3.29 -18.44 8.18
N VAL A 51 2.07 -17.89 8.13
CA VAL A 51 1.33 -17.63 6.89
C VAL A 51 1.17 -18.93 6.08
N ASP A 52 1.96 -19.12 5.02
CA ASP A 52 1.96 -20.24 4.09
C ASP A 52 3.01 -21.32 4.45
N ASP A 53 4.06 -20.96 5.19
CA ASP A 53 5.15 -21.89 5.54
C ASP A 53 4.87 -22.65 6.85
N THR A 54 5.08 -23.96 6.85
CA THR A 54 4.90 -24.83 8.04
C THR A 54 6.20 -25.50 8.44
N PHE A 55 6.56 -25.40 9.71
CA PHE A 55 7.65 -26.16 10.34
C PHE A 55 7.07 -27.32 11.15
N THR A 56 7.54 -28.53 10.84
CA THR A 56 7.00 -29.76 11.43
C THR A 56 8.10 -30.66 11.98
N LEU A 57 7.83 -31.31 13.12
CA LEU A 57 8.64 -32.42 13.62
C LEU A 57 7.85 -33.70 13.48
N ILE A 58 8.43 -34.67 12.81
CA ILE A 58 7.80 -35.94 12.46
C ILE A 58 8.64 -37.06 13.09
N LYS A 59 8.00 -38.16 13.51
CA LYS A 59 8.75 -39.33 13.97
C LYS A 59 9.60 -39.92 12.85
N GLN A 60 10.73 -40.51 13.20
CA GLN A 60 11.65 -41.13 12.23
C GLN A 60 11.03 -42.28 11.43
N ASP A 61 10.06 -43.00 12.02
CA ASP A 61 9.36 -44.13 11.40
C ASP A 61 8.11 -43.73 10.60
N ALA A 62 7.73 -42.45 10.61
CA ALA A 62 6.55 -41.97 9.91
C ALA A 62 6.84 -41.65 8.44
N SER A 63 5.88 -41.96 7.56
CA SER A 63 5.95 -41.65 6.13
C SER A 63 5.54 -40.21 5.87
N VAL A 64 6.48 -39.39 5.39
CA VAL A 64 6.21 -38.01 4.98
C VAL A 64 5.24 -37.96 3.80
N ASP A 65 5.32 -38.90 2.86
CA ASP A 65 4.40 -38.98 1.73
C ASP A 65 2.94 -39.18 2.16
N ASN A 66 2.69 -40.02 3.17
CA ASN A 66 1.34 -40.20 3.70
C ASN A 66 0.79 -38.91 4.33
N ILE A 67 1.66 -38.16 5.02
CA ILE A 67 1.30 -36.85 5.59
C ILE A 67 0.99 -35.86 4.45
N LEU A 68 1.80 -35.84 3.38
CA LEU A 68 1.59 -34.99 2.23
C LEU A 68 0.27 -35.29 1.52
N VAL A 69 -0.02 -36.58 1.27
CA VAL A 69 -1.29 -37.03 0.68
C VAL A 69 -2.47 -36.63 1.57
N LEU A 70 -2.34 -36.75 2.88
CA LEU A 70 -3.35 -36.31 3.83
C LEU A 70 -3.63 -34.80 3.72
N LEU A 71 -2.59 -33.97 3.70
CA LEU A 71 -2.72 -32.51 3.56
C LEU A 71 -3.38 -32.14 2.22
N ASN A 72 -2.93 -32.74 1.13
CA ASN A 72 -3.45 -32.50 -0.22
C ASN A 72 -4.86 -33.08 -0.44
N SER A 73 -5.33 -33.96 0.45
CA SER A 73 -6.71 -34.48 0.38
C SER A 73 -7.77 -33.48 0.88
N PHE A 74 -7.37 -32.40 1.55
CA PHE A 74 -8.30 -31.47 2.18
C PHE A 74 -9.09 -30.63 1.17
N HIS A 75 -8.41 -30.04 0.18
CA HIS A 75 -9.06 -29.19 -0.82
C HIS A 75 -8.32 -29.25 -2.17
N PRO A 76 -9.03 -29.36 -3.31
CA PRO A 76 -8.41 -29.53 -4.63
C PRO A 76 -7.58 -28.32 -5.09
N SER A 77 -7.85 -27.12 -4.56
CA SER A 77 -7.11 -25.90 -4.89
C SER A 77 -5.92 -25.62 -3.96
N THR A 78 -5.60 -26.53 -3.03
CA THR A 78 -4.42 -26.41 -2.15
C THR A 78 -3.43 -27.50 -2.46
N GLU A 79 -2.18 -27.12 -2.70
CA GLU A 79 -1.08 -28.05 -2.94
C GLU A 79 0.04 -27.74 -1.94
N PHE A 80 0.27 -28.69 -1.03
CA PHE A 80 1.39 -28.69 -0.12
C PHE A 80 2.57 -29.39 -0.79
N THR A 81 3.75 -28.88 -0.47
CA THR A 81 5.06 -29.47 -0.79
C THR A 81 5.86 -29.54 0.51
N PHE A 82 6.91 -30.36 0.55
CA PHE A 82 7.80 -30.43 1.71
C PHE A 82 9.27 -30.38 1.30
N GLU A 83 10.10 -29.98 2.26
CA GLU A 83 11.55 -30.10 2.21
C GLU A 83 11.97 -30.95 3.42
N ILE A 84 12.88 -31.90 3.21
CA ILE A 84 13.41 -32.75 4.29
C ILE A 84 14.73 -32.16 4.76
N GLU A 85 15.02 -32.36 6.05
CA GLU A 85 16.31 -32.02 6.64
C GLU A 85 17.46 -32.75 5.91
N GLU A 86 18.43 -31.98 5.43
CA GLU A 86 19.64 -32.50 4.77
C GLU A 86 20.86 -32.16 5.61
N SER A 87 21.72 -33.16 5.89
CA SER A 87 22.94 -32.96 6.70
C SER A 87 22.68 -32.26 8.04
N ASN A 88 21.63 -32.68 8.75
CA ASN A 88 21.16 -32.08 10.01
C ASN A 88 20.76 -30.60 9.90
N THR A 89 20.46 -30.10 8.69
CA THR A 89 20.13 -28.70 8.45
C THR A 89 18.81 -28.59 7.70
N LEU A 90 17.95 -27.67 8.14
CA LEU A 90 16.69 -27.36 7.47
C LEU A 90 16.51 -25.82 7.42
N PRO A 91 16.33 -25.23 6.22
CA PRO A 91 15.94 -23.83 6.14
C PRO A 91 14.47 -23.66 6.53
N PHE A 92 14.16 -22.63 7.31
CA PHE A 92 12.81 -22.19 7.58
C PHE A 92 12.75 -20.67 7.58
N LEU A 93 11.98 -20.09 6.66
CA LEU A 93 11.94 -18.65 6.39
C LEU A 93 13.35 -18.09 6.11
N ASP A 94 13.82 -17.25 7.04
CA ASP A 94 15.06 -16.49 6.99
C ASP A 94 16.17 -17.12 7.88
N VAL A 95 15.91 -18.31 8.43
CA VAL A 95 16.72 -19.01 9.43
C VAL A 95 17.15 -20.38 8.89
N SER A 96 18.43 -20.71 9.05
CA SER A 96 18.97 -22.05 8.85
C SER A 96 19.04 -22.72 10.20
N ILE A 97 18.26 -23.78 10.39
CA ILE A 97 18.18 -24.52 11.65
C ILE A 97 19.08 -25.75 11.52
N MET A 98 20.08 -25.85 12.39
CA MET A 98 21.05 -26.94 12.44
C MET A 98 20.80 -27.77 13.70
N ARG A 99 20.48 -29.06 13.53
CA ARG A 99 20.32 -29.98 14.65
C ARG A 99 21.69 -30.41 15.18
N THR A 100 21.88 -30.23 16.48
CA THR A 100 23.00 -30.81 17.24
C THR A 100 22.48 -31.97 18.10
N ASP A 101 23.36 -32.69 18.80
CA ASP A 101 22.99 -33.88 19.57
C ASP A 101 21.89 -33.63 20.61
N PHE A 102 21.81 -32.41 21.17
CA PHE A 102 20.87 -32.06 22.24
C PHE A 102 20.10 -30.76 22.02
N THR A 103 20.51 -29.93 21.05
CA THR A 103 19.93 -28.60 20.82
C THR A 103 19.80 -28.28 19.32
N TYR A 104 19.36 -27.06 19.03
CA TYR A 104 19.39 -26.51 17.67
C TYR A 104 20.26 -25.27 17.67
N ASP A 105 21.18 -25.23 16.72
CA ASP A 105 21.87 -24.01 16.36
C ASP A 105 21.15 -23.31 15.22
N THR A 106 21.22 -21.99 15.21
CA THR A 106 20.52 -21.17 14.22
C THR A 106 21.49 -20.17 13.62
N THR A 107 21.38 -19.98 12.31
CA THR A 107 22.12 -18.96 11.56
C THR A 107 21.25 -18.39 10.45
N ILE A 108 21.74 -17.38 9.74
CA ILE A 108 20.99 -16.72 8.67
C ILE A 108 21.01 -17.56 7.41
N PHE A 109 19.83 -18.01 6.98
CA PHE A 109 19.66 -18.65 5.68
C PHE A 109 19.68 -17.62 4.55
N ARG A 110 20.37 -17.93 3.45
CA ARG A 110 20.40 -17.13 2.23
C ARG A 110 20.12 -18.05 1.05
N LYS A 111 19.07 -17.75 0.29
CA LYS A 111 18.75 -18.48 -0.95
C LYS A 111 19.91 -18.36 -1.94
N ASN A 112 20.10 -19.36 -2.82
CA ASN A 112 21.13 -19.34 -3.86
C ASN A 112 21.02 -18.15 -4.82
N THR A 113 19.81 -17.56 -4.94
CA THR A 113 19.54 -16.37 -5.74
C THR A 113 19.96 -15.06 -5.05
N PHE A 114 20.40 -15.10 -3.79
CA PHE A 114 20.85 -13.92 -3.07
C PHE A 114 22.19 -13.43 -3.62
N THR A 115 22.14 -12.29 -4.32
CA THR A 115 23.31 -11.69 -4.96
C THR A 115 24.20 -10.88 -4.02
N GLY A 116 23.76 -10.61 -2.79
CA GLY A 116 24.44 -9.67 -1.90
C GLY A 116 24.29 -8.20 -2.31
N LEU A 117 23.44 -7.88 -3.30
CA LEU A 117 23.17 -6.50 -3.67
C LEU A 117 22.36 -5.82 -2.57
N ILE A 118 22.96 -4.79 -1.97
CA ILE A 118 22.27 -3.89 -1.04
C ILE A 118 22.34 -2.46 -1.59
N MET A 119 21.72 -1.52 -0.89
CA MET A 119 21.80 -0.12 -1.29
C MET A 119 23.25 0.35 -1.33
N LYS A 120 23.77 0.69 -2.51
CA LYS A 120 25.18 1.07 -2.69
C LYS A 120 25.55 2.34 -1.91
N TRP A 121 26.81 2.41 -1.47
CA TRP A 121 27.32 3.55 -0.71
C TRP A 121 27.28 4.88 -1.47
N ASP A 122 27.39 4.87 -2.79
CA ASP A 122 27.34 6.03 -3.68
C ASP A 122 25.91 6.50 -4.01
N SER A 123 24.87 5.77 -3.59
CA SER A 123 23.47 6.13 -3.86
C SER A 123 23.11 7.53 -3.34
N TYR A 124 22.34 8.30 -4.11
CA TYR A 124 21.85 9.63 -3.73
C TYR A 124 20.66 9.54 -2.75
N VAL A 125 20.98 9.16 -1.52
CA VAL A 125 20.01 8.93 -0.43
C VAL A 125 20.60 9.39 0.90
N PRO A 126 19.75 9.67 1.90
CA PRO A 126 20.23 10.01 3.23
C PRO A 126 21.15 8.93 3.82
N ILE A 127 22.20 9.36 4.53
CA ILE A 127 23.13 8.45 5.23
C ILE A 127 22.41 7.55 6.26
N SER A 128 21.28 8.02 6.79
CA SER A 128 20.44 7.26 7.73
C SER A 128 19.88 5.98 7.09
N TYR A 129 19.58 5.98 5.79
CA TYR A 129 19.11 4.80 5.06
C TYR A 129 20.27 3.81 4.88
N LYS A 130 21.46 4.31 4.53
CA LYS A 130 22.68 3.47 4.36
C LYS A 130 23.03 2.80 5.68
N ARG A 131 22.95 3.57 6.76
CA ARG A 131 23.08 3.07 8.13
C ARG A 131 22.02 2.03 8.48
N SER A 132 20.76 2.24 8.10
CA SER A 132 19.67 1.35 8.49
C SER A 132 19.76 -0.02 7.83
N VAL A 133 20.24 -0.08 6.58
CA VAL A 133 20.49 -1.36 5.88
C VAL A 133 21.47 -2.22 6.67
N ILE A 134 22.67 -1.71 6.95
CA ILE A 134 23.70 -2.44 7.71
C ILE A 134 23.23 -2.72 9.15
N SER A 135 22.59 -1.74 9.79
CA SER A 135 22.04 -1.91 11.14
C SER A 135 20.97 -3.01 11.20
N GLY A 136 20.17 -3.17 10.14
CA GLY A 136 19.14 -4.19 10.03
C GLY A 136 19.75 -5.59 9.89
N MET A 137 20.78 -5.73 9.04
CA MET A 137 21.53 -6.99 8.89
C MET A 137 22.18 -7.41 10.21
N ILE A 138 22.86 -6.49 10.90
CA ILE A 138 23.49 -6.78 12.21
C ILE A 138 22.42 -7.14 13.24
N HIS A 139 21.31 -6.41 13.29
CA HIS A 139 20.22 -6.72 14.21
C HIS A 139 19.61 -8.11 13.94
N ARG A 140 19.46 -8.48 12.65
CA ARG A 140 19.01 -9.81 12.26
C ARG A 140 20.01 -10.88 12.72
N ALA A 141 21.31 -10.68 12.49
CA ALA A 141 22.36 -11.61 12.91
C ALA A 141 22.34 -11.84 14.43
N ILE A 142 22.26 -10.76 15.21
CA ILE A 142 22.26 -10.83 16.68
C ILE A 142 21.04 -11.61 17.22
N ASN A 143 19.87 -11.50 16.58
CA ASN A 143 18.66 -12.18 17.06
C ASN A 143 18.50 -13.61 16.53
N ILE A 144 19.18 -13.97 15.45
CA ILE A 144 19.05 -15.29 14.80
C ILE A 144 20.22 -16.21 15.15
N CYS A 145 21.45 -15.70 15.27
CA CYS A 145 22.61 -16.55 15.53
C CYS A 145 22.59 -17.07 16.97
N SER A 146 22.54 -18.40 17.16
CA SER A 146 22.51 -19.03 18.49
C SER A 146 23.83 -18.93 19.24
N THR A 147 24.95 -19.00 18.53
CA THR A 147 26.30 -19.01 19.13
C THR A 147 27.12 -17.80 18.72
N TYR A 148 28.11 -17.47 19.55
CA TYR A 148 29.06 -16.41 19.25
C TYR A 148 29.87 -16.71 17.98
N SER A 149 30.23 -17.98 17.73
CA SER A 149 30.98 -18.37 16.52
C SER A 149 30.16 -18.09 15.26
N LEU A 150 28.90 -18.53 15.23
CA LEU A 150 27.99 -18.30 14.10
C LEU A 150 27.71 -16.81 13.90
N LEU A 151 27.52 -16.06 15.00
CA LEU A 151 27.39 -14.60 14.92
C LEU A 151 28.63 -13.94 14.34
N HIS A 152 29.82 -14.38 14.74
CA HIS A 152 31.08 -13.83 14.24
C HIS A 152 31.25 -14.08 12.74
N GLU A 153 30.97 -15.30 12.29
CA GLU A 153 30.97 -15.65 10.86
C GLU A 153 29.96 -14.80 10.07
N GLU A 154 28.76 -14.64 10.61
CA GLU A 154 27.72 -13.83 9.99
C GLU A 154 28.11 -12.35 9.91
N LEU A 155 28.73 -11.79 10.93
CA LEU A 155 29.29 -10.44 10.89
C LEU A 155 30.39 -10.31 9.82
N ASN A 156 31.20 -11.35 9.62
CA ASN A 156 32.18 -11.37 8.54
C ASN A 156 31.53 -11.39 7.16
N ILE A 157 30.41 -12.11 6.99
CA ILE A 157 29.63 -12.07 5.75
C ILE A 157 29.05 -10.67 5.54
N ILE A 158 28.49 -10.04 6.57
CA ILE A 158 27.96 -8.67 6.51
C ILE A 158 29.05 -7.68 6.10
N ARG A 159 30.27 -7.81 6.64
CA ARG A 159 31.42 -6.99 6.22
C ARG A 159 31.71 -7.14 4.73
N LYS A 160 31.81 -8.37 4.24
CA LYS A 160 32.07 -8.67 2.82
C LYS A 160 30.99 -8.07 1.90
N ILE A 161 29.71 -8.26 2.27
CA ILE A 161 28.57 -7.70 1.52
C ILE A 161 28.62 -6.17 1.51
N ALA A 162 28.86 -5.54 2.67
CA ALA A 162 28.90 -4.09 2.75
C ALA A 162 30.08 -3.51 1.94
N GLN A 163 31.25 -4.14 2.02
CA GLN A 163 32.45 -3.74 1.27
C GLN A 163 32.26 -3.89 -0.24
N SER A 164 31.65 -4.99 -0.71
CA SER A 164 31.35 -5.17 -2.14
C SER A 164 30.36 -4.14 -2.68
N ASN A 165 29.52 -3.55 -1.80
CA ASN A 165 28.60 -2.46 -2.13
C ASN A 165 29.19 -1.05 -1.85
N GLY A 166 30.51 -0.96 -1.61
CA GLY A 166 31.27 0.29 -1.50
C GLY A 166 31.24 0.97 -0.12
N TYR A 167 30.75 0.32 0.93
CA TYR A 167 30.72 0.91 2.28
C TYR A 167 32.13 1.01 2.88
N PRO A 168 32.49 2.14 3.51
CA PRO A 168 33.78 2.28 4.20
C PRO A 168 33.90 1.29 5.37
N SER A 169 35.05 0.61 5.50
CA SER A 169 35.29 -0.34 6.59
C SER A 169 35.11 0.29 7.98
N SER A 170 35.59 1.52 8.17
CA SER A 170 35.44 2.25 9.43
C SER A 170 33.96 2.46 9.80
N PHE A 171 33.12 2.76 8.82
CA PHE A 171 31.68 2.91 9.03
C PHE A 171 31.04 1.60 9.47
N ILE A 172 31.44 0.48 8.87
CA ILE A 172 30.93 -0.86 9.20
C ILE A 172 31.32 -1.23 10.64
N GLU A 173 32.61 -1.11 11.00
CA GLU A 173 33.09 -1.47 12.34
C GLU A 173 32.45 -0.61 13.44
N ILE A 174 32.28 0.70 13.20
CA ILE A 174 31.55 1.59 14.13
C ILE A 174 30.12 1.09 14.34
N LEU A 175 29.43 0.68 13.27
CA LEU A 175 28.05 0.18 13.40
C LEU A 175 27.97 -1.16 14.12
N ILE A 176 28.88 -2.09 13.84
CA ILE A 176 28.98 -3.36 14.56
C ILE A 176 29.21 -3.08 16.04
N GLY A 177 30.24 -2.30 16.39
CA GLY A 177 30.55 -1.95 17.78
C GLY A 177 29.40 -1.27 18.52
N ILE A 178 28.71 -0.31 17.90
CA ILE A 178 27.54 0.35 18.51
C ILE A 178 26.39 -0.64 18.73
N LYS A 179 26.18 -1.61 17.82
CA LYS A 179 25.04 -2.52 17.87
C LYS A 179 25.27 -3.69 18.82
N THR A 180 26.46 -4.28 18.79
CA THR A 180 26.84 -5.35 19.72
C THR A 180 26.89 -4.83 21.14
N SER A 181 27.55 -3.68 21.41
CA SER A 181 27.59 -3.07 22.74
C SER A 181 26.20 -2.80 23.31
N LYS A 182 25.27 -2.23 22.51
CA LYS A 182 23.90 -2.00 22.93
C LYS A 182 23.12 -3.27 23.25
N TRP A 183 23.44 -4.38 22.59
CA TRP A 183 22.82 -5.67 22.87
C TRP A 183 23.35 -6.25 24.18
N TYR A 184 24.66 -6.25 24.40
CA TYR A 184 25.26 -6.63 25.68
C TYR A 184 24.78 -5.75 26.84
N SER A 185 24.72 -4.43 26.67
CA SER A 185 24.21 -3.54 27.73
C SER A 185 22.70 -3.66 27.99
N LYS A 186 21.94 -4.33 27.10
CA LYS A 186 20.50 -4.58 27.28
C LYS A 186 20.23 -5.80 28.15
N SER A 187 21.15 -6.78 28.22
CA SER A 187 21.01 -7.89 29.18
C SER A 187 21.18 -7.42 30.63
N ASP A 188 21.92 -6.33 30.84
CA ASP A 188 22.28 -5.85 32.18
C ASP A 188 21.34 -4.79 32.77
N LYS A 189 20.30 -4.36 32.05
CA LYS A 189 19.35 -3.34 32.52
C LYS A 189 17.94 -3.89 32.70
N CYS A 190 17.69 -4.48 33.88
CA CYS A 190 16.35 -4.63 34.45
C CYS A 190 16.04 -3.46 35.38
N VAL A 191 15.81 -2.24 34.85
CA VAL A 191 15.13 -1.17 35.61
C VAL A 191 14.39 -0.26 34.63
N ASP A 192 13.05 -0.39 34.59
CA ASP A 192 12.18 0.65 34.09
C ASP A 192 12.12 1.77 35.14
N THR A 193 12.82 2.87 34.89
CA THR A 193 12.44 4.16 35.46
C THR A 193 11.58 4.88 34.42
N ASP A 194 10.28 4.62 34.47
CA ASP A 194 9.28 5.35 33.69
C ASP A 194 8.97 6.67 34.41
N THR A 195 9.83 7.68 34.25
CA THR A 195 9.61 9.03 34.80
C THR A 195 9.82 10.16 33.79
N ASP A 196 9.84 9.87 32.49
CA ASP A 196 9.84 10.90 31.45
C ASP A 196 8.48 10.94 30.75
N LYS A 197 7.70 12.00 30.98
CA LYS A 197 6.50 12.30 30.18
C LYS A 197 6.89 12.32 28.71
N LYS A 198 6.57 11.24 27.97
CA LYS A 198 6.93 11.08 26.56
C LYS A 198 6.37 12.24 25.75
N LYS A 199 7.27 13.09 25.23
CA LYS A 199 6.91 14.23 24.36
C LYS A 199 6.08 13.76 23.17
N LYS A 200 5.11 14.57 22.74
CA LYS A 200 4.28 14.27 21.58
C LYS A 200 5.14 14.24 20.31
N ARG A 201 5.21 13.11 19.61
CA ARG A 201 6.00 12.99 18.39
C ARG A 201 5.27 13.63 17.21
N LEU A 202 5.94 14.56 16.54
CA LEU A 202 5.48 15.18 15.30
C LEU A 202 6.32 14.65 14.15
N PHE A 203 5.70 14.36 13.01
CA PHE A 203 6.39 13.86 11.83
C PHE A 203 6.26 14.86 10.69
N ILE A 204 7.39 15.21 10.07
CA ILE A 204 7.43 16.04 8.87
C ILE A 204 8.28 15.33 7.83
N GLU A 205 7.75 15.21 6.63
CA GLU A 205 8.47 14.69 5.47
C GLU A 205 9.13 15.85 4.71
N VAL A 206 10.41 15.70 4.37
CA VAL A 206 11.18 16.71 3.64
C VAL A 206 11.94 16.01 2.50
N PRO A 207 11.97 16.59 1.28
CA PRO A 207 12.80 16.05 0.20
C PRO A 207 14.28 16.10 0.59
N PHE A 208 15.03 15.07 0.22
CA PHE A 208 16.46 14.98 0.44
C PHE A 208 17.22 15.68 -0.69
N VAL A 209 17.87 16.79 -0.32
CA VAL A 209 18.73 17.65 -1.13
C VAL A 209 19.92 18.03 -0.24
N GLU A 210 20.72 17.00 0.11
CA GLU A 210 21.97 17.09 0.89
C GLU A 210 22.02 18.23 1.93
N ASN A 211 22.82 19.28 1.66
CA ASN A 211 23.08 20.39 2.57
C ASN A 211 21.84 21.24 2.84
N SER A 212 21.00 21.50 1.84
CA SER A 212 19.79 22.30 2.00
C SER A 212 18.82 21.63 2.96
N THR A 213 18.60 20.31 2.81
CA THR A 213 17.77 19.53 3.74
C THR A 213 18.36 19.51 5.14
N ARG A 214 19.69 19.38 5.27
CA ARG A 214 20.38 19.40 6.58
C ARG A 214 20.20 20.74 7.30
N MET A 215 20.38 21.86 6.60
CA MET A 215 20.17 23.20 7.16
C MET A 215 18.72 23.39 7.58
N PHE A 216 17.78 23.11 6.67
CA PHE A 216 16.35 23.23 6.93
C PHE A 216 15.89 22.38 8.12
N LYS A 217 16.44 21.17 8.26
CA LYS A 217 16.19 20.28 9.40
C LYS A 217 16.62 20.87 10.73
N ASN A 218 17.80 21.50 10.77
CA ASN A 218 18.31 22.15 11.97
C ASN A 218 17.43 23.33 12.35
N ASP A 219 17.01 24.13 11.37
CA ASP A 219 16.13 25.27 11.60
C ASP A 219 14.75 24.82 12.07
N LEU A 220 14.13 23.83 11.42
CA LEU A 220 12.84 23.26 11.84
C LEU A 220 12.87 22.73 13.27
N ARG A 221 13.95 22.04 13.67
CA ARG A 221 14.13 21.58 15.05
C ARG A 221 14.19 22.76 16.02
N LYS A 222 14.99 23.79 15.72
CA LYS A 222 15.08 25.01 16.55
C LYS A 222 13.73 25.70 16.67
N PHE A 223 12.99 25.86 15.57
CA PHE A 223 11.66 26.46 15.56
C PHE A 223 10.65 25.63 16.35
N THR A 224 10.68 24.31 16.21
CA THR A 224 9.75 23.44 16.95
C THR A 224 9.98 23.51 18.45
N THR A 225 11.23 23.49 18.91
CA THR A 225 11.53 23.62 20.34
C THR A 225 11.05 24.95 20.91
N LYS A 226 11.07 26.02 20.10
CA LYS A 226 10.57 27.36 20.50
C LYS A 226 9.03 27.43 20.58
N ILE A 227 8.33 26.84 19.62
CA ILE A 227 6.86 26.95 19.51
C ILE A 227 6.15 25.85 20.33
N ARG A 228 6.71 24.64 20.36
CA ARG A 228 6.13 23.43 20.94
C ARG A 228 7.17 22.62 21.72
N SER A 229 7.53 23.09 22.91
CA SER A 229 8.52 22.43 23.79
C SER A 229 8.05 21.06 24.32
N ASP A 230 6.74 20.84 24.34
CA ASP A 230 6.01 19.60 24.65
C ASP A 230 6.14 18.51 23.57
N SER A 231 6.65 18.88 22.39
CA SER A 231 6.64 18.05 21.19
C SER A 231 8.05 17.72 20.72
N GLN A 232 8.24 16.52 20.16
CA GLN A 232 9.49 16.09 19.54
C GLN A 232 9.30 15.96 18.02
N LEU A 233 9.98 16.81 17.26
CA LEU A 233 9.94 16.74 15.80
C LEU A 233 10.87 15.65 15.25
N THR A 234 10.26 14.70 14.54
CA THR A 234 10.94 13.69 13.72
C THR A 234 10.82 14.08 12.25
N ILE A 235 11.97 14.32 11.63
CA ILE A 235 12.05 14.72 10.21
C ILE A 235 12.43 13.48 9.41
N ILE A 236 11.58 13.12 8.46
CA ILE A 236 11.75 11.99 7.55
C ILE A 236 12.25 12.56 6.22
N GLU A 237 13.48 12.20 5.86
CA GLU A 237 14.10 12.58 4.60
C GLU A 237 13.65 11.59 3.53
N LYS A 238 13.02 12.09 2.46
CA LYS A 238 12.61 11.28 1.31
C LYS A 238 13.48 11.58 0.10
N PRO A 239 14.06 10.56 -0.57
CA PRO A 239 14.70 10.79 -1.85
C PRO A 239 13.68 11.39 -2.84
N PRO A 240 14.09 12.36 -3.67
CA PRO A 240 13.17 13.17 -4.47
C PRO A 240 12.44 12.39 -5.55
N ILE A 241 13.04 11.32 -6.08
CA ILE A 241 12.46 10.50 -7.14
C ILE A 241 12.63 9.03 -6.76
N SER A 242 11.54 8.27 -6.80
CA SER A 242 11.59 6.80 -6.69
C SER A 242 11.68 6.19 -8.08
N VAL A 243 12.36 5.05 -8.20
CA VAL A 243 12.44 4.27 -9.45
C VAL A 243 11.04 3.94 -9.98
N GLN A 244 10.08 3.71 -9.09
CA GLN A 244 8.67 3.48 -9.42
C GLN A 244 8.07 4.58 -10.32
N ASN A 245 8.49 5.84 -10.17
CA ASN A 245 7.97 6.93 -10.99
C ASN A 245 8.41 6.83 -12.47
N PHE A 246 9.45 6.05 -12.78
CA PHE A 246 9.87 5.78 -14.15
C PHE A 246 9.18 4.55 -14.75
N PHE A 247 8.53 3.73 -13.92
CA PHE A 247 7.90 2.49 -14.34
C PHE A 247 6.47 2.39 -13.81
N ASP A 248 5.55 3.05 -14.53
CA ASP A 248 4.11 2.92 -14.31
C ASP A 248 3.62 1.54 -14.81
N PHE A 249 3.96 0.47 -14.09
CA PHE A 249 3.53 -0.90 -14.40
C PHE A 249 2.06 -1.18 -14.05
N LYS A 250 1.36 -0.23 -13.41
CA LYS A 250 -0.04 -0.39 -13.02
C LYS A 250 -0.94 0.28 -14.05
N ASP A 251 -2.02 -0.40 -14.41
CA ASP A 251 -3.04 0.16 -15.28
C ASP A 251 -3.58 1.48 -14.73
N LYS A 252 -3.70 2.46 -15.63
CA LYS A 252 -4.24 3.77 -15.27
C LYS A 252 -5.74 3.63 -15.04
N ILE A 253 -6.17 3.92 -13.82
CA ILE A 253 -7.60 4.01 -13.50
C ILE A 253 -8.20 5.15 -14.36
N PRO A 254 -9.26 4.92 -15.15
CA PRO A 254 -9.94 5.96 -15.90
C PRO A 254 -10.44 7.08 -15.00
N ASN A 255 -10.48 8.31 -15.51
CA ASN A 255 -10.79 9.49 -14.71
C ASN A 255 -12.14 9.37 -13.97
N TYR A 256 -13.15 8.78 -14.61
CA TYR A 256 -14.49 8.63 -14.02
C TYR A 256 -14.52 7.68 -12.81
N LEU A 257 -13.60 6.71 -12.69
CA LEU A 257 -13.48 5.82 -11.53
C LEU A 257 -12.53 6.33 -10.44
N LYS A 258 -11.87 7.48 -10.64
CA LYS A 258 -10.94 8.02 -9.63
C LYS A 258 -11.71 8.61 -8.45
N SER A 259 -11.20 8.33 -7.26
CA SER A 259 -11.62 8.92 -5.98
C SER A 259 -10.63 9.99 -5.50
N ASP A 260 -11.08 10.81 -4.55
CA ASP A 260 -10.26 11.83 -3.86
C ASP A 260 -9.74 12.92 -4.81
N VAL A 261 -10.61 13.32 -5.74
CA VAL A 261 -10.30 14.23 -6.85
C VAL A 261 -10.95 15.59 -6.66
N ILE A 262 -10.31 16.60 -7.24
CA ILE A 262 -10.89 17.91 -7.48
C ILE A 262 -11.18 17.95 -8.98
N TYR A 263 -12.43 18.18 -9.34
CA TYR A 263 -12.90 18.17 -10.72
C TYR A 263 -13.44 19.55 -11.10
N ASN A 264 -13.35 19.86 -12.39
CA ASN A 264 -13.92 21.04 -13.01
C ASN A 264 -14.96 20.62 -14.05
N VAL A 265 -16.12 21.27 -14.01
CA VAL A 265 -17.23 21.09 -14.95
C VAL A 265 -17.61 22.46 -15.51
N LYS A 266 -17.85 22.54 -16.81
CA LYS A 266 -18.24 23.77 -17.50
C LYS A 266 -19.68 23.69 -17.99
N CYS A 267 -20.32 24.84 -18.10
CA CYS A 267 -21.54 24.98 -18.89
C CYS A 267 -21.18 24.97 -20.39
N LYS A 268 -22.05 24.38 -21.23
CA LYS A 268 -21.91 24.44 -22.69
C LYS A 268 -22.35 25.79 -23.25
N ASP A 269 -23.37 26.37 -22.63
CA ASP A 269 -24.09 27.54 -23.17
C ASP A 269 -23.61 28.87 -22.58
N CYS A 270 -22.78 28.84 -21.53
CA CYS A 270 -22.16 30.04 -20.97
C CYS A 270 -20.73 29.77 -20.46
N SER A 271 -20.01 30.85 -20.13
CA SER A 271 -18.63 30.78 -19.60
C SER A 271 -18.54 30.28 -18.15
N SER A 272 -19.68 29.96 -17.52
CA SER A 272 -19.72 29.56 -16.12
C SER A 272 -19.10 28.18 -15.90
N GLN A 273 -18.33 28.07 -14.83
CA GLN A 273 -17.61 26.86 -14.45
C GLN A 273 -17.84 26.56 -12.97
N TYR A 274 -17.76 25.28 -12.62
CA TYR A 274 -17.88 24.75 -11.27
C TYR A 274 -16.66 23.91 -10.93
N MET A 275 -16.04 24.19 -9.79
CA MET A 275 -14.99 23.34 -9.24
C MET A 275 -15.45 22.72 -7.93
N GLY A 276 -15.30 21.41 -7.80
CA GLY A 276 -15.67 20.70 -6.59
C GLY A 276 -14.70 19.56 -6.28
N LYS A 277 -14.61 19.19 -5.01
CA LYS A 277 -13.95 17.96 -4.57
C LYS A 277 -14.92 16.80 -4.41
N THR A 278 -14.40 15.58 -4.46
CA THR A 278 -15.11 14.39 -4.02
C THR A 278 -14.15 13.36 -3.43
N LYS A 279 -14.59 12.69 -2.36
CA LYS A 279 -13.96 11.46 -1.85
C LYS A 279 -14.48 10.21 -2.56
N ARG A 280 -15.68 10.27 -3.12
CA ARG A 280 -16.28 9.16 -3.87
C ARG A 280 -15.69 9.11 -5.28
N GLN A 281 -16.00 8.06 -6.02
CA GLN A 281 -15.69 8.00 -7.44
C GLN A 281 -16.31 9.19 -8.17
N ALA A 282 -15.56 9.79 -9.10
CA ALA A 282 -15.99 10.95 -9.84
C ALA A 282 -17.34 10.73 -10.56
N CYS A 283 -17.54 9.56 -11.17
CA CYS A 283 -18.81 9.21 -11.82
C CYS A 283 -20.01 9.33 -10.86
N ARG A 284 -19.90 8.81 -9.63
CA ARG A 284 -20.96 8.88 -8.63
C ARG A 284 -21.24 10.33 -8.24
N ARG A 285 -20.19 11.15 -8.13
CA ARG A 285 -20.36 12.57 -7.82
C ARG A 285 -21.01 13.35 -8.95
N LEU A 286 -20.65 13.08 -10.20
CA LEU A 286 -21.26 13.74 -11.37
C LEU A 286 -22.73 13.34 -11.51
N TYR A 287 -23.07 12.09 -11.21
CA TYR A 287 -24.47 11.64 -11.13
C TYR A 287 -25.27 12.41 -10.08
N GLU A 288 -24.74 12.62 -8.87
CA GLU A 288 -25.36 13.48 -7.85
C GLU A 288 -25.54 14.95 -8.32
N HIS A 289 -24.77 15.40 -9.30
CA HIS A 289 -24.91 16.72 -9.90
C HIS A 289 -25.91 16.80 -11.05
N GLY A 290 -26.52 15.68 -11.46
CA GLY A 290 -27.51 15.62 -12.54
C GLY A 290 -27.00 15.05 -13.86
N LEU A 291 -25.87 14.33 -13.87
CA LEU A 291 -25.44 13.56 -15.05
C LEU A 291 -26.55 12.54 -15.43
N PRO A 292 -27.02 12.51 -16.70
CA PRO A 292 -28.03 11.55 -17.13
C PRO A 292 -27.63 10.09 -16.89
N LYS A 293 -28.61 9.25 -16.52
CA LYS A 293 -28.40 7.81 -16.25
C LYS A 293 -27.76 7.08 -17.43
N ASP A 294 -28.15 7.40 -18.67
CA ASP A 294 -27.63 6.73 -19.86
C ASP A 294 -26.14 7.04 -20.11
N THR A 295 -25.71 8.28 -19.80
CA THR A 295 -24.30 8.69 -19.85
C THR A 295 -23.48 8.08 -18.72
N TYR A 296 -24.06 7.98 -17.52
CA TYR A 296 -23.45 7.29 -16.38
C TYR A 296 -23.24 5.79 -16.66
N SER A 297 -24.27 5.14 -17.22
CA SER A 297 -24.25 3.72 -17.58
C SER A 297 -23.36 3.43 -18.78
N SER A 298 -23.25 4.30 -19.78
CA SER A 298 -22.34 4.10 -20.91
C SER A 298 -20.87 4.33 -20.53
N GLN A 299 -20.57 5.27 -19.63
CA GLN A 299 -19.21 5.46 -19.09
C GLN A 299 -18.80 4.33 -18.15
N SER A 300 -19.73 3.73 -17.39
CA SER A 300 -19.47 2.50 -16.63
C SER A 300 -19.39 1.26 -17.54
N SER A 301 -20.22 1.17 -18.58
CA SER A 301 -20.32 0.02 -19.50
C SER A 301 -19.32 0.03 -20.66
N GLN A 302 -18.64 1.14 -20.96
CA GLN A 302 -17.48 1.15 -21.87
C GLN A 302 -16.32 0.27 -21.35
N SER A 303 -16.34 -0.09 -20.06
CA SER A 303 -15.44 -1.09 -19.48
C SER A 303 -15.92 -2.56 -19.67
N LEU A 304 -17.18 -2.77 -20.06
CA LEU A 304 -17.77 -4.09 -20.32
C LEU A 304 -18.01 -4.39 -21.81
N SER A 305 -18.17 -3.37 -22.66
CA SER A 305 -18.53 -3.55 -24.08
C SER A 305 -17.37 -3.97 -25.00
N ASN A 306 -16.12 -3.85 -24.57
CA ASN A 306 -14.98 -4.44 -25.29
C ASN A 306 -14.93 -5.98 -25.19
N VAL A 307 -15.80 -6.61 -24.39
CA VAL A 307 -15.96 -8.07 -24.35
C VAL A 307 -16.74 -8.59 -25.57
N ASN A 308 -17.62 -7.78 -26.16
CA ASN A 308 -18.54 -8.26 -27.19
C ASN A 308 -18.02 -8.14 -28.64
N SER A 309 -16.97 -7.35 -28.90
CA SER A 309 -16.46 -7.14 -30.26
C SER A 309 -15.28 -8.06 -30.65
N PHE A 310 -14.65 -8.77 -29.72
CA PHE A 310 -13.54 -9.68 -30.03
C PHE A 310 -13.93 -11.17 -30.09
N SER A 311 -15.18 -11.54 -29.76
CA SER A 311 -15.61 -12.94 -29.70
C SER A 311 -16.37 -13.45 -30.94
N MET A 312 -16.74 -12.58 -31.89
CA MET A 312 -17.65 -12.97 -32.98
C MET A 312 -17.01 -13.29 -34.35
N THR A 313 -15.71 -13.11 -34.57
CA THR A 313 -15.12 -13.31 -35.91
C THR A 313 -14.11 -14.46 -36.05
N THR A 314 -13.71 -15.15 -34.97
CA THR A 314 -12.71 -16.25 -35.09
C THR A 314 -13.20 -17.61 -34.59
N ALA A 315 -14.47 -17.76 -34.20
CA ALA A 315 -15.02 -19.02 -33.69
C ALA A 315 -16.04 -19.70 -34.61
N ALA A 316 -16.15 -19.27 -35.88
CA ALA A 316 -17.08 -19.85 -36.85
C ALA A 316 -16.53 -21.09 -37.59
N GLN A 317 -15.29 -21.51 -37.35
CA GLN A 317 -14.67 -22.66 -38.01
C GLN A 317 -14.07 -23.67 -37.03
N SER A 318 -14.86 -24.16 -36.08
CA SER A 318 -14.57 -25.43 -35.40
C SER A 318 -15.74 -25.87 -34.53
N VAL A 319 -16.88 -26.21 -35.16
CA VAL A 319 -17.97 -26.95 -34.52
C VAL A 319 -17.80 -28.42 -34.86
N LYS A 320 -17.45 -29.27 -33.88
CA LYS A 320 -17.99 -30.64 -33.78
C LYS A 320 -17.63 -31.48 -32.54
N THR A 321 -17.35 -30.90 -31.37
CA THR A 321 -17.38 -31.68 -30.12
C THR A 321 -17.86 -30.79 -28.97
N ALA A 322 -18.75 -31.31 -28.13
CA ALA A 322 -19.36 -30.70 -26.92
C ALA A 322 -20.79 -30.14 -27.10
N ARG A 323 -21.75 -31.05 -27.33
CA ARG A 323 -23.20 -30.74 -27.27
C ARG A 323 -23.86 -31.02 -25.92
N ILE A 324 -23.09 -31.29 -24.85
CA ILE A 324 -23.64 -31.59 -23.51
C ILE A 324 -23.06 -30.67 -22.40
N ALA A 325 -21.93 -29.99 -22.63
CA ALA A 325 -21.36 -29.02 -21.69
C ALA A 325 -21.97 -27.60 -21.79
N LYS A 326 -22.74 -27.32 -22.85
CA LYS A 326 -23.26 -25.96 -23.13
C LYS A 326 -24.40 -25.53 -22.21
N THR A 327 -25.17 -26.42 -21.59
CA THR A 327 -26.36 -26.05 -20.82
C THR A 327 -26.04 -25.57 -19.40
N LYS A 328 -25.06 -26.19 -18.69
CA LYS A 328 -24.65 -25.74 -17.34
C LYS A 328 -23.80 -24.48 -17.37
N ALA A 329 -22.93 -24.32 -18.38
CA ALA A 329 -22.12 -23.12 -18.55
C ALA A 329 -22.97 -21.91 -18.97
N THR A 330 -23.93 -22.08 -19.89
CA THR A 330 -24.86 -20.99 -20.22
C THR A 330 -25.85 -20.69 -19.09
N GLN A 331 -26.29 -21.68 -18.30
CA GLN A 331 -27.08 -21.42 -17.09
C GLN A 331 -26.29 -20.66 -16.03
N LYS A 332 -25.02 -21.03 -15.76
CA LYS A 332 -24.14 -20.27 -14.86
C LYS A 332 -23.89 -18.84 -15.35
N ILE A 333 -23.65 -18.65 -16.64
CA ILE A 333 -23.50 -17.31 -17.24
C ILE A 333 -24.82 -16.52 -17.12
N THR A 334 -25.97 -17.16 -17.32
CA THR A 334 -27.28 -16.49 -17.21
C THR A 334 -27.63 -16.16 -15.75
N GLU A 335 -27.27 -17.01 -14.80
CA GLU A 335 -27.39 -16.75 -13.36
C GLU A 335 -26.42 -15.65 -12.90
N GLN A 336 -25.19 -15.64 -13.41
CA GLN A 336 -24.20 -14.60 -13.14
C GLN A 336 -24.63 -13.25 -13.73
N VAL A 337 -25.16 -13.22 -14.97
CA VAL A 337 -25.75 -12.02 -15.57
C VAL A 337 -27.00 -11.58 -14.78
N LYS A 338 -27.81 -12.49 -14.25
CA LYS A 338 -28.93 -12.16 -13.36
C LYS A 338 -28.46 -11.57 -12.03
N LEU A 339 -27.38 -12.10 -11.46
CA LEU A 339 -26.76 -11.62 -10.22
C LEU A 339 -26.07 -10.27 -10.41
N MET A 340 -25.38 -10.05 -11.53
CA MET A 340 -24.74 -8.78 -11.87
C MET A 340 -25.80 -7.68 -12.11
N ASN A 341 -26.85 -8.01 -12.86
CA ASN A 341 -28.03 -7.14 -12.98
C ASN A 341 -28.79 -6.97 -11.65
N ALA A 342 -28.69 -7.91 -10.71
CA ALA A 342 -29.26 -7.76 -9.37
C ALA A 342 -28.39 -6.88 -8.48
N PHE A 343 -27.06 -6.91 -8.63
CA PHE A 343 -26.11 -6.05 -7.94
C PHE A 343 -26.18 -4.61 -8.45
N ASP A 344 -26.25 -4.41 -9.77
CA ASP A 344 -26.53 -3.09 -10.37
C ASP A 344 -27.90 -2.57 -9.93
N ARG A 345 -28.93 -3.44 -9.86
CA ARG A 345 -30.24 -3.08 -9.28
C ARG A 345 -30.18 -2.81 -7.78
N LYS A 346 -29.25 -3.40 -7.04
CA LYS A 346 -29.06 -3.16 -5.60
C LYS A 346 -28.33 -1.83 -5.37
N ILE A 347 -27.34 -1.50 -6.20
CA ILE A 347 -26.71 -0.17 -6.24
C ILE A 347 -27.74 0.88 -6.66
N LEU A 348 -28.56 0.62 -7.69
CA LEU A 348 -29.63 1.53 -8.12
C LEU A 348 -30.75 1.66 -7.06
N LYS A 349 -31.08 0.59 -6.32
CA LYS A 349 -32.01 0.65 -5.18
C LYS A 349 -31.43 1.37 -3.97
N GLU A 350 -30.13 1.27 -3.71
CA GLU A 350 -29.44 2.11 -2.71
C GLU A 350 -29.34 3.57 -3.15
N ILE A 351 -29.34 3.84 -4.46
CA ILE A 351 -29.47 5.19 -5.05
C ILE A 351 -30.90 5.72 -4.89
N ASP A 352 -31.92 4.88 -5.09
CA ASP A 352 -33.33 5.24 -4.89
C ASP A 352 -33.65 5.42 -3.39
N ASN A 353 -33.04 4.66 -2.47
CA ASN A 353 -33.13 4.91 -1.02
C ASN A 353 -32.43 6.20 -0.55
N TYR A 354 -31.66 6.86 -1.42
CA TYR A 354 -31.10 8.19 -1.19
C TYR A 354 -32.04 9.32 -1.65
N SER A 355 -33.25 8.99 -2.14
CA SER A 355 -34.27 9.95 -2.55
C SER A 355 -34.79 10.84 -1.43
N ASP A 356 -34.48 10.51 -0.17
CA ASP A 356 -34.89 11.27 1.01
C ASP A 356 -33.97 12.47 1.33
N ILE A 357 -32.92 12.72 0.53
CA ILE A 357 -32.17 13.98 0.55
C ILE A 357 -32.65 14.85 -0.62
N LYS A 358 -33.93 15.23 -0.62
CA LYS A 358 -34.56 15.86 -1.78
C LYS A 358 -34.47 17.38 -1.87
N ASP A 359 -33.95 18.09 -0.87
CA ASP A 359 -34.07 19.56 -0.85
C ASP A 359 -32.77 20.36 -1.00
N VAL A 360 -31.61 19.72 -1.18
CA VAL A 360 -30.34 20.46 -1.43
C VAL A 360 -29.84 20.22 -2.85
N LYS A 361 -30.43 20.94 -3.81
CA LYS A 361 -29.93 20.97 -5.19
C LYS A 361 -28.50 21.51 -5.23
N SER A 362 -27.65 20.83 -5.99
CA SER A 362 -26.27 21.25 -6.22
C SER A 362 -26.21 22.58 -7.00
N ALA A 363 -25.08 23.30 -6.94
CA ALA A 363 -24.96 24.57 -7.66
C ALA A 363 -25.07 24.40 -9.19
N LEU A 364 -24.55 23.30 -9.73
CA LEU A 364 -24.73 22.90 -11.13
C LEU A 364 -26.20 22.67 -11.47
N GLN A 365 -26.92 21.91 -10.64
CA GLN A 365 -28.34 21.63 -10.88
C GLN A 365 -29.21 22.88 -10.80
N LYS A 366 -28.92 23.78 -9.84
CA LYS A 366 -29.60 25.09 -9.77
C LYS A 366 -29.35 25.92 -11.03
N HIS A 367 -28.10 25.98 -11.49
CA HIS A 367 -27.78 26.70 -12.73
C HIS A 367 -28.58 26.19 -13.93
N VAL A 368 -28.66 24.86 -14.09
CA VAL A 368 -29.46 24.24 -15.17
C VAL A 368 -30.93 24.62 -15.05
N GLU A 369 -31.51 24.61 -13.84
CA GLU A 369 -32.92 24.97 -13.64
C GLU A 369 -33.19 26.47 -13.87
N ASP A 370 -32.31 27.34 -13.40
CA ASP A 370 -32.48 28.80 -13.47
C ASP A 370 -32.28 29.34 -14.89
N THR A 371 -31.39 28.71 -15.67
CA THR A 371 -30.98 29.20 -17.00
C THR A 371 -31.42 28.32 -18.16
N SER A 372 -31.92 27.10 -17.89
CA SER A 372 -32.17 26.06 -18.90
C SER A 372 -30.94 25.67 -19.74
N HIS A 373 -29.73 25.97 -19.26
CA HIS A 373 -28.49 25.62 -19.94
C HIS A 373 -28.09 24.15 -19.76
N SER A 374 -27.28 23.65 -20.67
CA SER A 374 -26.70 22.31 -20.67
C SER A 374 -25.28 22.30 -20.09
N ILE A 375 -24.96 21.27 -19.31
CA ILE A 375 -23.64 21.07 -18.73
C ILE A 375 -22.76 20.19 -19.63
N ASP A 376 -21.48 20.53 -19.73
CA ASP A 376 -20.49 19.73 -20.45
C ASP A 376 -19.98 18.56 -19.61
N TRP A 377 -20.77 17.48 -19.64
CA TRP A 377 -20.46 16.22 -18.98
C TRP A 377 -19.41 15.37 -19.71
N GLU A 378 -19.05 15.70 -20.95
CA GLU A 378 -18.09 14.94 -21.74
C GLU A 378 -16.66 15.45 -21.50
N ASN A 379 -16.48 16.76 -21.36
CA ASN A 379 -15.16 17.39 -21.22
C ASN A 379 -14.80 17.84 -19.80
N TRP A 380 -15.40 17.23 -18.77
CA TRP A 380 -15.00 17.48 -17.39
C TRP A 380 -13.55 17.02 -17.15
N ARG A 381 -12.85 17.71 -16.24
CA ARG A 381 -11.41 17.44 -15.99
C ARG A 381 -11.12 17.28 -14.52
N ILE A 382 -10.17 16.40 -14.20
CA ILE A 382 -9.57 16.33 -12.87
C ILE A 382 -8.45 17.37 -12.79
N MET A 383 -8.61 18.33 -11.90
CA MET A 383 -7.66 19.42 -11.66
C MET A 383 -6.55 19.01 -10.69
N ASN A 384 -6.88 18.21 -9.67
CA ASN A 384 -5.92 17.73 -8.68
C ASN A 384 -6.45 16.50 -7.93
N ARG A 385 -5.58 15.85 -7.14
CA ARG A 385 -5.93 14.70 -6.30
C ARG A 385 -5.16 14.74 -4.97
N ASP A 386 -5.79 14.30 -3.90
CA ASP A 386 -5.12 14.05 -2.62
C ASP A 386 -5.91 13.08 -1.75
N LYS A 387 -5.27 12.00 -1.28
CA LYS A 387 -5.92 11.01 -0.41
C LYS A 387 -6.20 11.56 0.99
N VAL A 388 -5.49 12.60 1.42
CA VAL A 388 -5.70 13.23 2.73
C VAL A 388 -6.77 14.30 2.60
N GLU A 389 -7.92 14.09 3.25
CA GLU A 389 -9.08 14.98 3.16
C GLU A 389 -8.75 16.45 3.38
N TYR A 390 -7.98 16.75 4.43
CA TYR A 390 -7.61 18.13 4.74
C TYR A 390 -6.77 18.77 3.63
N ARG A 391 -5.86 18.01 3.02
CA ARG A 391 -5.05 18.51 1.89
C ARG A 391 -5.90 18.68 0.63
N LEU A 392 -6.86 17.77 0.41
CA LEU A 392 -7.83 17.89 -0.68
C LEU A 392 -8.67 19.17 -0.55
N LEU A 393 -9.14 19.47 0.66
CA LEU A 393 -9.86 20.70 1.00
C LEU A 393 -9.03 21.97 0.77
N VAL A 394 -7.77 21.97 1.22
CA VAL A 394 -6.85 23.09 1.02
C VAL A 394 -6.57 23.30 -0.47
N LYS A 395 -6.28 22.24 -1.22
CA LYS A 395 -6.07 22.28 -2.67
C LYS A 395 -7.30 22.80 -3.42
N GLU A 396 -8.49 22.38 -3.03
CA GLU A 396 -9.75 22.87 -3.60
C GLU A 396 -9.92 24.37 -3.33
N SER A 397 -9.71 24.80 -2.09
CA SER A 397 -9.80 26.20 -1.70
C SER A 397 -8.81 27.09 -2.48
N LEU A 398 -7.60 26.60 -2.72
CA LEU A 398 -6.60 27.28 -3.53
C LEU A 398 -7.03 27.37 -5.00
N LEU A 399 -7.59 26.29 -5.57
CA LEU A 399 -8.06 26.28 -6.95
C LEU A 399 -9.25 27.24 -7.14
N ILE A 400 -10.26 27.20 -6.26
CA ILE A 400 -11.41 28.12 -6.31
C ILE A 400 -10.91 29.57 -6.18
N ALA A 401 -9.99 29.84 -5.25
CA ALA A 401 -9.43 31.19 -5.09
C ALA A 401 -8.63 31.66 -6.32
N SER A 402 -7.99 30.76 -7.05
CA SER A 402 -7.20 31.10 -8.24
C SER A 402 -8.03 31.25 -9.52
N PHE A 403 -9.05 30.42 -9.71
CA PHE A 403 -9.87 30.38 -10.92
C PHE A 403 -11.18 31.16 -10.80
N ASN A 404 -11.58 31.52 -9.58
CA ASN A 404 -12.82 32.22 -9.24
C ASN A 404 -14.06 31.75 -10.03
N PRO A 405 -14.42 30.46 -9.93
CA PRO A 405 -15.53 29.87 -10.70
C PRO A 405 -16.90 30.44 -10.29
N ASP A 406 -17.69 30.91 -11.26
CA ASP A 406 -18.98 31.58 -11.05
C ASP A 406 -20.04 30.70 -10.36
N LEU A 407 -19.99 29.39 -10.56
CA LEU A 407 -20.98 28.45 -10.03
C LEU A 407 -20.67 28.01 -8.59
N ASN A 408 -19.53 28.42 -8.03
CA ASN A 408 -19.19 28.10 -6.65
C ASN A 408 -19.86 29.09 -5.69
N ARG A 409 -20.67 28.56 -4.76
CA ARG A 409 -21.35 29.40 -3.74
C ARG A 409 -20.39 30.12 -2.80
N THR A 410 -19.21 29.56 -2.58
CA THR A 410 -18.17 30.13 -1.72
C THR A 410 -16.87 30.31 -2.48
N VAL A 411 -16.15 31.39 -2.17
CA VAL A 411 -14.83 31.70 -2.77
C VAL A 411 -13.76 30.69 -2.32
N ARG A 412 -13.98 29.99 -1.21
CA ARG A 412 -13.09 28.94 -0.67
C ARG A 412 -13.90 27.88 0.09
N SER A 413 -13.37 26.65 0.17
CA SER A 413 -13.95 25.57 0.99
C SER A 413 -13.51 25.65 2.46
N VAL A 414 -12.34 26.24 2.73
CA VAL A 414 -11.78 26.45 4.08
C VAL A 414 -11.08 27.81 4.14
N PRO A 415 -11.15 28.56 5.26
CA PRO A 415 -10.33 29.74 5.47
C PRO A 415 -8.85 29.35 5.51
N LEU A 416 -8.11 29.77 4.48
CA LEU A 416 -6.66 29.60 4.42
C LEU A 416 -6.01 30.68 5.28
N ILE A 417 -5.87 30.42 6.58
CA ILE A 417 -5.08 31.25 7.48
C ILE A 417 -3.61 30.87 7.24
N VAL A 418 -3.00 31.46 6.20
CA VAL A 418 -1.60 31.19 5.85
C VAL A 418 -0.64 31.85 6.86
N PHE A 419 -1.13 32.83 7.62
CA PHE A 419 -0.44 33.40 8.78
C PHE A 419 -1.51 33.78 9.83
N PRO A 420 -1.47 33.25 11.07
CA PRO A 420 -2.19 33.92 12.15
C PRO A 420 -1.60 35.33 12.27
N ASP A 421 -2.45 36.34 12.50
CA ASP A 421 -2.14 37.77 12.41
C ASP A 421 -0.91 38.27 13.20
N GLY A 422 -0.28 37.41 14.03
CA GLY A 422 0.97 37.67 14.72
C GLY A 422 2.26 37.55 13.90
N LEU A 423 2.23 37.14 12.63
CA LEU A 423 3.44 37.01 11.79
C LEU A 423 3.55 38.03 10.64
N SER A 424 2.57 38.91 10.46
CA SER A 424 2.57 39.96 9.41
C SER A 424 3.49 41.15 9.72
N GLN A 425 4.00 41.25 10.95
CA GLN A 425 4.87 42.36 11.37
C GLN A 425 6.37 42.03 11.28
N ARG A 426 6.86 41.76 10.08
CA ARG A 426 8.28 42.02 9.77
C ARG A 426 8.35 42.84 8.50
N LYS A 427 8.28 44.16 8.66
CA LYS A 427 8.78 45.09 7.64
C LYS A 427 10.23 44.71 7.37
N SER A 428 10.55 44.42 6.12
CA SER A 428 11.92 44.38 5.63
C SER A 428 12.56 45.73 5.93
N LYS A 429 13.50 45.78 6.89
CA LYS A 429 14.45 46.90 6.99
C LYS A 429 15.40 46.77 5.81
N ARG A 430 15.02 47.36 4.67
CA ARG A 430 16.02 47.88 3.73
C ARG A 430 16.49 49.21 4.31
N ASN A 431 17.61 49.18 5.03
CA ASN A 431 18.40 50.40 5.21
C ASN A 431 19.01 50.70 3.85
N ILE A 432 18.46 51.70 3.17
CA ILE A 432 19.17 52.45 2.15
C ILE A 432 19.73 53.64 2.92
N ASP A 433 21.04 53.65 3.17
CA ASP A 433 21.74 54.89 3.52
C ASP A 433 21.82 55.76 2.25
N PRO A 434 21.29 56.99 2.25
CA PRO A 434 21.83 58.04 1.41
C PRO A 434 23.02 58.67 2.17
N GLY A 435 24.12 58.88 1.46
CA GLY A 435 25.38 59.32 2.06
C GLY A 435 25.33 60.60 2.88
N GLY A 436 26.31 60.70 3.78
CA GLY A 436 26.66 61.84 4.63
C GLY A 436 27.80 61.47 5.54
#